data_AF-A0A6P6QRZ7-F1
#
_entry.id   AF-A0A6P6QRZ7-F1
#
_cell.length_a   1.000
_cell.length_b   1.000
_cell.length_c   1.000
_cell.angle_alpha   90.00
_cell.angle_beta   90.00
_cell.angle_gamma   90.00
#
_symmetry.space_group_name_H-M   'P 1'
#
loop_
_entity.id
_entity.type
_entity.pdbx_description
1 polymer ?
#
loop_
_entity_poly.entity_id
_entity_poly.type
_entity_poly.pdbx_seq_one_letter_code
_entity_poly.pdbx_strand_id
1 'polypeptide(L)'
;MAKGDSCSYFRRTSSFWMLVVSIYIILHTWTAFWPQDVPYGLLGPLGALTKYFVDYHHPALYYGWFLMFAIHVCEVLFALKVCSDKGIDSSSARLLWIAQTFLFGLTSLCLLIKYKPDGRPKRQ
;
A
#
# COMPACT_ATOMS: atom_id res chain seq x y z
N MET A 1 -6.30 9.53 38.16
CA MET A 1 -6.83 9.33 36.78
C MET A 1 -5.64 9.31 35.83
N ALA A 2 -5.22 8.13 35.37
CA ALA A 2 -4.12 7.98 34.41
C ALA A 2 -4.58 8.48 33.03
N LYS A 3 -4.16 9.69 32.67
CA LYS A 3 -4.41 10.27 31.35
C LYS A 3 -3.36 9.68 30.42
N GLY A 4 -3.81 8.73 29.60
CA GLY A 4 -3.00 7.78 28.84
C GLY A 4 -1.90 8.39 27.98
N ASP A 5 -0.89 7.56 27.78
CA ASP A 5 0.30 7.80 26.99
C ASP A 5 -0.03 8.42 25.63
N SER A 6 0.78 9.41 25.27
CA SER A 6 0.74 10.16 24.02
C SER A 6 0.93 9.21 22.83
N CYS A 7 -0.15 8.60 22.35
CA CYS A 7 -0.09 7.73 21.17
C CYS A 7 0.11 8.62 19.94
N SER A 8 1.30 8.59 19.34
CA SER A 8 1.54 9.12 18.02
C SER A 8 0.53 8.51 17.04
N TYR A 9 -0.40 9.33 16.54
CA TYR A 9 -1.59 8.83 15.85
C TYR A 9 -1.26 8.21 14.48
N PHE A 10 -1.98 7.14 14.14
CA PHE A 10 -2.03 6.61 12.78
C PHE A 10 -2.98 7.45 11.93
N ARG A 11 -2.58 7.77 10.69
CA ARG A 11 -3.45 8.45 9.72
C ARG A 11 -3.74 7.52 8.56
N ARG A 12 -5.04 7.25 8.34
CA ARG A 12 -5.50 6.41 7.25
C ARG A 12 -5.30 7.07 5.88
N THR A 13 -4.88 6.30 4.88
CA THR A 13 -4.92 6.67 3.46
C THR A 13 -6.35 7.01 3.04
N SER A 14 -6.49 7.89 2.05
CA SER A 14 -7.81 8.23 1.50
C SER A 14 -8.53 6.98 1.00
N SER A 15 -9.81 6.84 1.32
CA SER A 15 -10.63 5.71 0.89
C SER A 15 -10.65 5.55 -0.63
N PHE A 16 -10.58 6.66 -1.38
CA PHE A 16 -10.47 6.64 -2.84
C PHE A 16 -9.23 5.86 -3.30
N TRP A 17 -8.05 6.21 -2.75
CA TRP A 17 -6.80 5.54 -3.09
C TRP A 17 -6.75 4.10 -2.61
N MET A 18 -7.34 3.81 -1.44
CA MET A 18 -7.45 2.44 -0.95
C MET A 18 -8.24 1.56 -1.92
N LEU A 19 -9.37 2.05 -2.43
CA LEU A 19 -10.21 1.32 -3.39
C LEU A 19 -9.46 1.11 -4.71
N VAL A 20 -8.88 2.17 -5.27
CA VAL A 20 -8.17 2.11 -6.56
C VAL A 20 -7.00 1.12 -6.51
N VAL A 21 -6.15 1.19 -5.48
CA VAL A 21 -5.00 0.29 -5.34
C VAL A 21 -5.46 -1.15 -5.10
N SER A 22 -6.52 -1.36 -4.30
CA SER A 22 -7.06 -2.70 -4.06
C SER A 22 -7.57 -3.34 -5.35
N ILE A 23 -8.36 -2.61 -6.14
CA ILE A 23 -8.87 -3.10 -7.44
C ILE A 23 -7.70 -3.43 -8.37
N TYR A 24 -6.68 -2.56 -8.43
CA TYR A 24 -5.50 -2.79 -9.26
C TYR A 24 -4.74 -4.06 -8.85
N ILE A 25 -4.41 -4.22 -7.56
CA ILE A 25 -3.66 -5.40 -7.08
C ILE A 25 -4.46 -6.68 -7.29
N ILE A 26 -5.77 -6.67 -7.01
CA ILE A 26 -6.64 -7.83 -7.22
C ILE A 26 -6.66 -8.21 -8.70
N LEU A 27 -6.92 -7.24 -9.58
CA LEU A 27 -6.98 -7.49 -11.01
C LEU A 27 -5.65 -7.94 -11.58
N HIS A 28 -4.52 -7.31 -11.20
CA HIS A 28 -3.18 -7.71 -11.63
C HIS A 28 -2.83 -9.12 -11.15
N THR A 29 -3.17 -9.47 -9.90
CA THR A 29 -2.94 -10.81 -9.36
C THR A 29 -3.78 -11.85 -10.12
N TRP A 30 -5.05 -11.55 -10.38
CA TRP A 30 -5.92 -12.45 -11.12
C TRP A 30 -5.42 -12.64 -12.56
N THR A 31 -5.05 -11.57 -13.26
CA THR A 31 -4.53 -11.68 -14.64
C THR A 31 -3.15 -12.33 -14.73
N ALA A 32 -2.31 -12.24 -13.70
CA ALA A 32 -0.98 -12.85 -13.71
C ALA A 32 -0.98 -14.36 -13.42
N PHE A 33 -1.92 -14.85 -12.60
CA PHE A 33 -1.94 -16.24 -12.13
C PHE A 33 -3.14 -17.06 -12.61
N TRP A 34 -4.30 -16.44 -12.81
CA TRP A 34 -5.54 -17.06 -13.28
C TRP A 34 -6.19 -16.26 -14.42
N PRO A 35 -5.47 -15.96 -15.51
CA PRO A 35 -5.99 -15.14 -16.60
C PRO A 35 -7.28 -15.69 -17.23
N GLN A 36 -7.45 -17.02 -17.25
CA GLN A 36 -8.62 -17.67 -17.87
C GLN A 36 -9.92 -17.43 -17.09
N ASP A 37 -9.83 -17.15 -15.78
CA ASP A 37 -10.98 -16.97 -14.90
C ASP A 37 -11.41 -15.50 -14.79
N VAL A 38 -10.64 -14.57 -15.38
CA VAL A 38 -10.93 -13.14 -15.32
C VAL A 38 -12.15 -12.85 -16.21
N PRO A 39 -13.23 -12.22 -15.68
CA PRO A 39 -14.42 -11.92 -16.45
C PRO A 39 -14.23 -10.64 -17.30
N TYR A 40 -13.36 -10.69 -18.31
CA TYR A 40 -12.99 -9.54 -19.14
C TYR A 40 -14.21 -8.79 -19.73
N GLY A 41 -15.27 -9.50 -20.09
CA GLY A 41 -16.50 -8.90 -20.63
C GLY A 41 -17.23 -7.98 -19.64
N LEU A 42 -17.12 -8.23 -18.33
CA LEU A 42 -17.75 -7.40 -17.29
C LEU A 42 -16.95 -6.13 -16.96
N LEU A 43 -15.66 -6.13 -17.28
CA LEU A 43 -14.74 -5.02 -16.98
C LEU A 43 -14.76 -3.91 -18.05
N GLY A 44 -15.53 -4.08 -19.12
CA GLY A 44 -15.67 -3.09 -20.20
C GLY A 44 -14.32 -2.75 -20.85
N PRO A 45 -14.00 -1.45 -21.06
CA PRO A 45 -12.73 -1.05 -21.68
C PRO A 45 -11.49 -1.54 -20.93
N LEU A 46 -11.54 -1.60 -19.60
CA LEU A 46 -10.46 -2.14 -18.77
C LEU A 46 -10.25 -3.63 -19.05
N GLY A 47 -11.34 -4.37 -19.28
CA GLY A 47 -11.31 -5.77 -19.66
C GLY A 47 -10.63 -6.00 -21.00
N ALA A 48 -10.95 -5.19 -22.01
CA ALA A 48 -10.29 -5.26 -23.31
C ALA A 48 -8.78 -4.98 -23.21
N LEU A 49 -8.39 -3.96 -22.43
CA LEU A 49 -6.99 -3.62 -22.20
C LEU A 49 -6.24 -4.74 -21.46
N THR A 50 -6.79 -5.23 -20.35
CA THR A 50 -6.16 -6.32 -19.58
C THR A 50 -6.06 -7.61 -20.38
N LYS A 51 -7.07 -7.93 -21.18
CA LYS A 51 -7.03 -9.07 -22.11
C LYS A 51 -5.93 -8.93 -23.16
N TYR A 52 -5.74 -7.73 -23.73
CA TYR A 52 -4.62 -7.48 -24.64
C TYR A 52 -3.26 -7.75 -23.98
N PHE A 53 -3.06 -7.29 -22.74
CA PHE A 53 -1.82 -7.60 -22.02
C PHE A 53 -1.65 -9.08 -21.72
N VAL A 54 -2.73 -9.80 -21.40
CA VAL A 54 -2.69 -11.25 -21.21
C VAL A 54 -2.37 -11.98 -22.51
N ASP A 55 -3.00 -11.61 -23.62
CA ASP A 55 -2.84 -12.32 -24.89
C ASP A 55 -1.47 -12.07 -25.54
N TYR A 56 -0.90 -10.86 -25.39
CA TYR A 56 0.35 -10.47 -26.08
C TYR A 56 1.56 -10.23 -25.17
N HIS A 57 1.34 -10.01 -23.88
CA HIS A 57 2.38 -9.58 -22.94
C HIS A 57 2.30 -10.28 -21.57
N HIS A 58 1.78 -11.52 -21.52
CA HIS A 58 1.65 -12.28 -20.26
C HIS A 58 2.95 -12.35 -19.43
N PRO A 59 4.15 -12.58 -20.02
CA PRO A 59 5.38 -12.58 -19.24
C PRO A 59 5.61 -11.27 -18.49
N ALA A 60 5.25 -10.12 -19.10
CA ALA A 60 5.37 -8.82 -18.44
C ALA A 60 4.40 -8.68 -17.26
N LEU A 61 3.18 -9.21 -17.35
CA LEU A 61 2.23 -9.24 -16.22
C LEU A 61 2.76 -10.09 -15.07
N TYR A 62 3.26 -11.29 -15.38
CA TYR A 62 3.78 -12.25 -14.40
C TYR A 62 5.01 -11.69 -13.68
N TYR A 63 6.06 -11.28 -14.41
CA TYR A 63 7.25 -10.69 -13.79
C TYR A 63 6.97 -9.32 -13.17
N GLY A 64 6.05 -8.54 -13.76
CA GLY A 64 5.59 -7.28 -13.21
C GLY A 64 4.91 -7.43 -11.85
N TRP A 65 4.23 -8.55 -11.59
CA TRP A 65 3.65 -8.84 -10.27
C TRP A 65 4.72 -9.00 -9.19
N PHE A 66 5.80 -9.76 -9.47
CA PHE A 66 6.93 -9.89 -8.55
C PHE A 66 7.66 -8.57 -8.33
N LEU A 67 7.82 -7.78 -9.39
CA LEU A 67 8.42 -6.44 -9.28
C LEU A 67 7.56 -5.53 -8.39
N MET A 68 6.24 -5.50 -8.59
CA MET A 68 5.31 -4.74 -7.76
C MET A 68 5.38 -5.19 -6.29
N PHE A 69 5.44 -6.49 -6.03
CA PHE A 69 5.60 -7.03 -4.68
C PHE A 69 6.93 -6.60 -4.06
N ALA A 70 8.03 -6.69 -4.80
CA ALA A 70 9.34 -6.24 -4.34
C ALA A 70 9.36 -4.75 -4.00
N ILE A 71 8.69 -3.91 -4.82
CA ILE A 71 8.53 -2.48 -4.54
C ILE A 71 7.78 -2.26 -3.22
N HIS A 72 6.66 -2.96 -2.98
CA HIS A 72 5.91 -2.84 -1.72
C HIS A 72 6.74 -3.28 -0.50
N VAL A 73 7.57 -4.32 -0.63
CA VAL A 73 8.51 -4.71 0.43
C VAL A 73 9.51 -3.59 0.72
N CYS A 74 10.11 -2.99 -0.31
CA CYS A 74 11.01 -1.85 -0.16
C CYS A 74 10.33 -0.64 0.51
N GLU A 75 9.08 -0.34 0.13
CA GLU A 75 8.29 0.74 0.73
C GLU A 75 8.00 0.49 2.21
N VAL A 76 7.70 -0.75 2.59
CA VAL A 76 7.51 -1.14 4.00
C VAL A 76 8.79 -0.94 4.81
N LEU A 77 9.93 -1.37 4.28
CA LEU A 77 11.23 -1.17 4.93
C LEU A 77 11.55 0.32 5.09
N PHE A 78 11.23 1.12 4.07
CA PHE A 78 11.39 2.56 4.14
C PHE A 78 10.42 3.22 5.13
N ALA A 79 9.15 2.79 5.17
CA ALA A 79 8.17 3.25 6.15
C ALA A 79 8.59 2.95 7.58
N LEU A 80 9.16 1.76 7.84
CA LEU A 80 9.75 1.38 9.12
C LEU A 80 10.81 2.38 9.58
N LYS A 81 11.71 2.76 8.67
CA LYS A 81 12.75 3.75 8.92
C LYS A 81 12.14 5.12 9.18
N VAL A 82 11.22 5.59 8.33
CA VAL A 82 10.57 6.91 8.47
C VAL A 82 9.77 7.01 9.78
N CYS A 83 9.10 5.94 10.21
CA CYS A 83 8.45 5.90 11.52
C CYS A 83 9.45 6.09 12.66
N SER A 84 10.61 5.43 12.59
CA SER A 84 11.68 5.57 13.59
C SER A 84 12.26 6.99 13.59
N ASP A 85 12.57 7.53 12.42
CA ASP A 85 13.14 8.88 12.25
C ASP A 85 12.18 9.98 12.74
N LYS A 86 10.86 9.71 12.69
CA LYS A 86 9.81 10.60 13.20
C LYS A 86 9.47 10.38 14.68
N GLY A 87 10.10 9.43 15.37
CA GLY A 87 9.81 9.13 16.79
C GLY A 87 8.43 8.52 17.01
N ILE A 88 7.90 7.77 16.03
CA ILE A 88 6.66 6.99 16.20
C ILE A 88 7.04 5.71 16.94
N ASP A 89 7.10 5.80 18.28
CA ASP A 89 7.59 4.70 19.14
C ASP A 89 6.49 3.69 19.51
N SER A 90 5.21 4.05 19.32
CA SER A 90 4.08 3.14 19.56
C SER A 90 4.10 1.96 18.59
N SER A 91 4.27 0.75 19.12
CA SER A 91 4.29 -0.49 18.32
C SER A 91 3.03 -0.66 17.47
N SER A 92 1.85 -0.33 18.02
CA SER A 92 0.58 -0.39 17.30
C SER A 92 0.52 0.62 16.15
N ALA A 93 1.00 1.85 16.36
CA ALA A 93 1.02 2.87 15.32
C ALA A 93 1.98 2.49 14.17
N ARG A 94 3.17 1.98 14.51
CA ARG A 94 4.13 1.47 13.52
C ARG A 94 3.54 0.32 12.72
N LEU A 95 2.90 -0.64 13.39
CA LEU A 95 2.25 -1.78 12.72
C LEU A 95 1.17 -1.31 11.73
N LEU A 96 0.34 -0.34 12.12
CA LEU A 96 -0.68 0.21 11.22
C LEU A 96 -0.06 0.92 10.01
N TRP A 97 1.02 1.70 10.20
CA TRP A 97 1.74 2.33 9.09
C TRP A 97 2.38 1.32 8.14
N ILE A 98 2.96 0.25 8.68
CA ILE A 98 3.55 -0.85 7.91
C ILE A 98 2.47 -1.57 7.11
N ALA A 99 1.39 -2.00 7.76
CA ALA A 99 0.29 -2.72 7.11
C ALA A 99 -0.35 -1.87 6.02
N GLN A 100 -0.61 -0.59 6.29
CA GLN A 100 -1.14 0.33 5.29
C GLN A 100 -0.19 0.53 4.11
N THR A 101 1.11 0.61 4.36
CA THR A 101 2.13 0.78 3.30
C THR A 101 2.29 -0.49 2.48
N PHE A 102 2.19 -1.66 3.10
CA PHE A 102 2.18 -2.93 2.37
C PHE A 102 0.97 -3.08 1.46
N LEU A 103 -0.21 -2.60 1.89
CA LEU A 103 -1.46 -2.75 1.13
C LEU A 103 -1.67 -1.67 0.07
N PHE A 104 -1.21 -0.44 0.32
CA PHE A 104 -1.51 0.73 -0.53
C PHE A 104 -0.26 1.44 -1.09
N GLY A 105 0.91 0.90 -0.82
CA GLY A 105 2.20 1.29 -1.36
C GLY A 105 2.55 2.77 -1.19
N LEU A 106 3.08 3.37 -2.27
CA LEU A 106 3.45 4.80 -2.36
C LEU A 106 2.40 5.75 -1.79
N THR A 107 1.11 5.46 -1.91
CA THR A 107 0.06 6.38 -1.41
C THR A 107 0.11 6.52 0.11
N SER A 108 0.33 5.41 0.81
CA SER A 108 0.55 5.39 2.27
C SER A 108 1.90 5.96 2.62
N LEU A 109 2.95 5.62 1.86
CA LEU A 109 4.29 6.10 2.16
C LEU A 109 4.41 7.63 2.01
N CYS A 110 3.83 8.20 0.96
CA CYS A 110 3.75 9.65 0.76
C CYS A 110 2.98 10.33 1.90
N LEU A 111 1.92 9.69 2.38
CA LEU A 111 1.16 10.18 3.53
C LEU A 111 2.03 10.16 4.80
N LEU A 112 2.77 9.08 5.05
CA LEU A 112 3.69 8.95 6.19
C LEU A 112 4.82 9.99 6.13
N ILE A 113 5.41 10.22 4.96
CA ILE A 113 6.46 11.24 4.77
C ILE A 113 5.93 12.63 5.16
N LYS A 114 4.72 12.97 4.69
CA LYS A 114 4.06 14.26 4.98
C LYS A 114 3.52 14.35 6.41
N TYR A 115 3.26 13.20 7.05
CA TYR A 115 2.73 13.14 8.40
C TYR A 115 3.73 13.75 9.38
N LYS A 116 3.25 14.71 10.17
CA LYS A 116 3.98 15.27 11.30
C LYS A 116 3.35 14.67 12.55
N PRO A 117 4.08 13.85 13.34
CA PRO A 117 3.58 13.41 14.62
C PRO A 117 3.36 14.64 15.50
N ASP A 118 2.25 14.67 16.25
CA ASP A 118 1.92 15.82 17.09
C ASP A 118 3.08 16.13 18.03
N GLY A 119 3.68 17.31 17.85
CA GLY A 119 4.82 17.75 18.64
C GLY A 119 4.38 18.09 20.06
N ARG A 120 4.48 17.14 20.99
CA ARG A 120 4.76 17.50 22.38
C ARG A 120 6.27 17.54 22.57
N PRO A 121 6.83 18.62 23.14
CA PRO A 121 8.26 18.69 23.40
C PRO A 121 8.65 17.55 24.34
N LYS A 122 9.83 16.95 24.08
CA LYS A 122 10.51 16.08 25.05
C LYS A 122 10.49 16.81 26.40
N ARG A 123 9.74 16.28 27.38
CA ARG A 123 9.95 16.68 28.77
C ARG A 123 11.36 16.23 29.13
N GLN A 124 12.20 17.22 29.41
CA GLN A 124 13.52 17.05 30.04
C GLN A 124 13.39 16.37 31.39
#